data_AF-A0AA97DEI0-F1
#
_entry.id   AF-A0AA97DEI0-F1
#
_cell.length_a   1.000
_cell.length_b   1.000
_cell.length_c   1.000
_cell.angle_alpha   90.00
_cell.angle_beta   90.00
_cell.angle_gamma   90.00
#
_symmetry.space_group_name_H-M   'P 1'
#
loop_
_entity.id
_entity.type
_entity.pdbx_description
1 polymer ?
#
loop_
_entity_poly.entity_id
_entity_poly.type
_entity_poly.pdbx_seq_one_letter_code
_entity_poly.pdbx_strand_id
1 'polypeptide(L)'
;MSKEINILKSAEDYINNHDVEKSVEELFIEFRKIVDLHIEFEKYLKENKLNQNLEKMQRSKRLLAKRKLFAEWYLVTTQNELDTKVVFIDLSEFTFASKRTIQKDLSSEATV
;
A
#
# COMPACT_ATOMS: atom_id res chain seq x y z
N MET A 1 -9.62 -14.40 26.23
CA MET A 1 -10.88 -13.64 26.31
C MET A 1 -10.93 -12.72 25.11
N SER A 2 -11.86 -12.91 24.16
CA SER A 2 -12.01 -11.96 23.04
C SER A 2 -12.66 -10.70 23.61
N LYS A 3 -12.01 -9.54 23.45
CA LYS A 3 -12.67 -8.27 23.75
C LYS A 3 -13.87 -8.15 22.81
N GLU A 4 -15.06 -8.07 23.39
CA GLU A 4 -16.28 -7.75 22.65
C GLU A 4 -16.11 -6.33 22.08
N ILE A 5 -16.11 -6.22 20.76
CA ILE A 5 -15.96 -4.92 20.08
C ILE A 5 -17.33 -4.24 20.11
N ASN A 6 -17.44 -3.15 20.87
CA ASN A 6 -18.61 -2.30 20.82
C ASN A 6 -18.47 -1.30 19.66
N ILE A 7 -19.07 -1.66 18.52
CA ILE A 7 -18.94 -0.89 17.28
C ILE A 7 -19.60 0.49 17.33
N LEU A 8 -20.65 0.65 18.14
CA LEU A 8 -21.32 1.94 18.34
C LEU A 8 -20.37 2.91 19.03
N LYS A 9 -19.74 2.47 20.13
CA LYS A 9 -18.76 3.28 20.86
C LYS A 9 -17.58 3.67 19.97
N SER A 10 -17.07 2.74 19.15
CA SER A 10 -15.99 3.04 18.21
C SER A 10 -16.38 4.09 17.17
N ALA A 11 -17.64 4.09 16.71
CA ALA A 11 -18.15 5.06 15.75
C ALA A 11 -18.35 6.44 16.39
N GLU A 12 -18.87 6.49 17.62
CA GLU A 12 -18.97 7.72 18.41
C GLU A 12 -17.59 8.34 18.67
N ASP A 13 -16.63 7.52 19.10
CA ASP A 13 -15.25 7.95 19.31
C ASP A 13 -14.64 8.50 18.01
N TYR A 14 -14.90 7.88 16.87
CA TYR A 14 -14.44 8.37 15.56
C TYR A 14 -15.06 9.72 15.19
N ILE A 15 -16.38 9.87 15.35
CA ILE A 15 -17.10 11.12 15.05
C ILE A 15 -16.54 12.27 15.89
N ASN A 16 -16.38 12.04 17.20
CA ASN A 16 -15.90 13.04 18.14
C ASN A 16 -14.43 13.44 17.89
N ASN A 17 -13.57 12.47 17.55
CA ASN A 17 -12.14 12.72 17.35
C ASN A 17 -11.82 13.39 16.01
N HIS A 18 -12.73 13.30 15.03
CA HIS A 18 -12.51 13.79 13.67
C HIS A 18 -13.49 14.89 13.25
N ASP A 19 -14.26 15.44 14.20
CA ASP A 19 -15.22 16.53 14.00
C ASP A 19 -16.18 16.27 12.82
N VAL A 20 -16.70 15.04 12.78
CA VAL A 20 -17.59 14.61 11.70
C VAL A 20 -19.01 15.06 12.03
N GLU A 21 -19.58 15.98 11.24
CA GLU A 21 -20.97 16.42 11.37
C GLU A 21 -21.98 15.36 10.86
N LYS A 22 -21.95 14.14 11.42
CA LYS A 22 -22.85 13.03 11.09
C LYS A 22 -23.18 12.20 12.31
N SER A 23 -24.37 11.60 12.35
CA SER A 23 -24.71 10.58 13.36
C SER A 23 -23.99 9.26 13.08
N VAL A 24 -23.94 8.37 14.07
CA VAL A 24 -23.41 7.01 13.93
C VAL A 24 -24.16 6.23 12.84
N GLU A 25 -25.48 6.37 12.78
CA GLU A 25 -26.32 5.73 11.77
C GLU A 25 -26.00 6.25 10.36
N GLU A 26 -25.85 7.57 10.21
CA GLU A 26 -25.48 8.19 8.94
C GLU A 26 -24.10 7.71 8.46
N LEU A 27 -23.15 7.61 9.39
CA LEU A 27 -21.81 7.08 9.12
C LEU A 27 -21.86 5.61 8.65
N PHE A 28 -22.68 4.77 9.28
CA PHE A 28 -22.82 3.37 8.87
C PHE A 28 -23.55 3.21 7.53
N ILE A 29 -24.54 4.05 7.25
CA ILE A 29 -25.21 4.07 5.93
C ILE A 29 -24.19 4.46 4.85
N GLU A 30 -23.33 5.44 5.12
CA GLU A 30 -22.27 5.84 4.21
C GLU A 30 -21.25 4.72 3.99
N PHE A 31 -20.80 4.07 5.06
CA PHE A 31 -19.91 2.90 4.93
C PHE A 31 -20.53 1.79 4.11
N ARG A 32 -21.84 1.54 4.28
CA ARG A 32 -22.53 0.55 3.46
C ARG A 32 -22.50 0.90 1.98
N LYS A 33 -22.79 2.16 1.63
CA LYS A 33 -22.69 2.65 0.25
C LYS A 33 -21.28 2.53 -0.32
N ILE A 34 -20.26 2.85 0.48
CA ILE A 34 -18.85 2.71 0.08
C ILE A 34 -18.50 1.25 -0.21
N VAL A 35 -18.96 0.31 0.64
CA VAL A 35 -18.74 -1.13 0.42
C VAL A 35 -19.40 -1.59 -0.88
N ASP A 36 -20.64 -1.18 -1.13
CA ASP A 36 -21.35 -1.56 -2.35
C ASP A 36 -20.65 -1.00 -3.61
N LEU A 37 -20.20 0.26 -3.57
CA LEU A 37 -19.38 0.87 -4.63
C LEU A 37 -18.04 0.17 -4.81
N HIS A 38 -17.41 -0.27 -3.73
CA HIS A 38 -16.15 -1.01 -3.78
C HIS A 38 -16.33 -2.37 -4.47
N ILE A 39 -17.41 -3.08 -4.16
CA ILE A 39 -17.75 -4.35 -4.82
C ILE A 39 -17.98 -4.13 -6.33
N GLU A 40 -18.70 -3.06 -6.69
CA GLU A 40 -18.93 -2.70 -8.10
C GLU A 40 -17.63 -2.35 -8.82
N PHE A 41 -16.76 -1.59 -8.17
CA PHE A 41 -15.43 -1.26 -8.69
C PHE A 41 -14.56 -2.51 -8.89
N GLU A 42 -14.51 -3.43 -7.92
CA GLU A 42 -13.77 -4.69 -8.06
C GLU A 42 -14.32 -5.55 -9.20
N LYS A 43 -15.65 -5.58 -9.36
CA LYS A 43 -16.30 -6.27 -10.47
C LYS A 43 -15.89 -5.66 -11.81
N TYR A 44 -15.93 -4.34 -11.93
CA TYR A 44 -15.45 -3.62 -13.11
C TYR A 44 -13.97 -3.93 -13.42
N LEU A 45 -13.09 -3.92 -12.41
CA LEU A 45 -11.67 -4.26 -12.58
C LEU A 45 -11.47 -5.69 -13.11
N LYS A 46 -12.26 -6.65 -12.63
CA LYS A 46 -12.22 -8.04 -13.08
C LYS A 46 -12.74 -8.19 -14.51
N GLU A 47 -13.89 -7.60 -14.82
CA GLU A 47 -14.51 -7.64 -16.16
C GLU A 47 -13.60 -7.03 -17.22
N ASN A 48 -12.92 -5.94 -16.88
CA ASN A 48 -12.01 -5.23 -17.80
C ASN A 48 -10.56 -5.76 -17.77
N LYS A 49 -10.29 -6.85 -17.03
CA LYS A 49 -8.95 -7.45 -16.86
C LYS A 49 -7.87 -6.44 -16.41
N LEU A 50 -8.26 -5.36 -15.73
CA LEU A 50 -7.36 -4.29 -15.31
C LEU A 50 -6.38 -4.78 -14.25
N ASN A 51 -6.80 -5.66 -13.35
CA ASN A 51 -5.90 -6.31 -12.39
C ASN A 51 -4.82 -7.15 -13.09
N GLN A 52 -5.15 -7.84 -14.19
CA GLN A 52 -4.14 -8.58 -14.96
C GLN A 52 -3.14 -7.66 -15.66
N ASN A 53 -3.59 -6.48 -16.12
CA ASN A 53 -2.71 -5.48 -16.72
C ASN A 53 -1.82 -4.79 -15.67
N LEU A 54 -2.34 -4.50 -14.48
CA LEU A 54 -1.58 -4.00 -13.34
C LEU A 54 -0.57 -5.04 -12.83
N GLU A 55 -0.95 -6.31 -12.72
CA GLU A 55 -0.04 -7.41 -12.42
C GLU A 55 1.04 -7.60 -13.50
N LYS A 56 0.68 -7.46 -14.79
CA LYS A 56 1.65 -7.45 -15.90
C LYS A 56 2.60 -6.25 -15.83
N MET A 57 2.13 -5.07 -15.44
CA MET A 57 2.98 -3.90 -15.18
C MET A 57 3.93 -4.13 -14.00
N GLN A 58 3.43 -4.72 -12.90
CA GLN A 58 4.27 -5.13 -11.75
C GLN A 58 5.30 -6.20 -12.13
N ARG A 59 5.00 -7.07 -13.11
CA ARG A 59 5.89 -8.14 -13.63
C ARG A 59 6.75 -7.72 -14.82
N SER A 60 6.75 -6.45 -15.23
CA SER A 60 7.65 -5.98 -16.28
C SER A 60 9.11 -6.13 -15.83
N LYS A 61 9.81 -7.16 -16.33
CA LYS A 61 11.24 -7.41 -16.05
C LYS A 61 12.10 -6.16 -16.22
N ARG A 62 11.75 -5.29 -17.18
CA ARG A 62 12.44 -4.02 -17.44
C ARG A 62 12.23 -2.99 -16.32
N LEU A 63 11.02 -2.91 -15.77
CA LEU A 63 10.71 -2.01 -14.65
C LEU A 63 11.36 -2.52 -13.35
N LEU A 64 11.35 -3.84 -13.13
CA LEU A 64 12.07 -4.49 -12.04
C LEU A 64 13.58 -4.21 -12.12
N ALA A 65 14.20 -4.42 -13.29
CA ALA A 65 15.62 -4.12 -13.51
C ALA A 65 15.95 -2.64 -13.31
N LYS A 66 15.09 -1.73 -13.78
CA LYS A 66 15.28 -0.28 -13.57
C LYS A 66 15.19 0.11 -12.08
N ARG A 67 14.24 -0.48 -11.34
CA ARG A 67 14.08 -0.24 -9.90
C ARG A 67 15.27 -0.79 -9.12
N LYS A 68 15.74 -2.01 -9.46
CA LYS A 68 16.93 -2.61 -8.87
C LYS A 68 18.16 -1.73 -9.10
N LEU A 69 18.42 -1.32 -10.35
CA LEU A 69 19.54 -0.47 -10.70
C LEU A 69 19.52 0.87 -9.94
N PHE A 70 18.35 1.48 -9.81
CA PHE A 70 18.19 2.70 -9.03
C PHE A 70 18.47 2.49 -7.54
N ALA A 71 17.97 1.40 -6.96
CA ALA A 71 18.20 1.07 -5.56
C ALA A 71 19.68 0.79 -5.26
N GLU A 72 20.38 0.07 -6.15
CA GLU A 72 21.83 -0.18 -6.05
C GLU A 72 22.64 1.11 -6.14
N TRP A 73 22.34 1.96 -7.11
CA TRP A 73 23.01 3.27 -7.26
C TRP A 73 22.82 4.15 -6.02
N TYR A 74 21.59 4.23 -5.50
CA TYR A 74 21.29 5.05 -4.32
C TYR A 74 22.01 4.52 -3.08
N LEU A 75 21.97 3.21 -2.84
CA LEU A 75 22.70 2.57 -1.73
C LEU A 75 24.20 2.89 -1.78
N VAL A 76 24.85 2.75 -2.93
CA VAL A 76 26.29 3.02 -3.07
C VAL A 76 26.62 4.50 -2.87
N THR A 77 25.76 5.40 -3.35
CA THR A 77 26.00 6.84 -3.26
C THR A 77 25.75 7.40 -1.86
N THR A 78 24.86 6.79 -1.07
CA THR A 78 24.51 7.28 0.27
C THR A 78 25.08 6.44 1.41
N GLN A 79 25.83 5.36 1.14
CA GLN A 79 26.30 4.38 2.14
C GLN A 79 27.12 4.97 3.30
N ASN A 80 27.79 6.10 3.08
CA ASN A 80 28.63 6.76 4.08
C ASN A 80 27.95 7.96 4.75
N GLU A 81 26.77 8.34 4.26
CA GLU A 81 26.07 9.58 4.66
C GLU A 81 24.77 9.29 5.42
N LEU A 82 24.08 8.20 5.06
CA LEU A 82 22.76 7.88 5.59
C LEU A 82 22.74 6.50 6.27
N ASP A 83 21.98 6.39 7.36
CA ASP A 83 21.69 5.09 7.99
C ASP A 83 20.87 4.21 7.02
N THR A 84 21.14 2.91 7.04
CA THR A 84 20.49 1.91 6.21
C THR A 84 18.96 1.97 6.32
N LYS A 85 18.43 2.25 7.52
CA LYS A 85 16.98 2.39 7.72
C LYS A 85 16.38 3.56 6.96
N VAL A 86 17.08 4.70 6.92
CA VAL A 86 16.66 5.91 6.20
C VAL A 86 16.71 5.64 4.70
N VAL A 87 17.79 5.03 4.22
CA VAL A 87 17.95 4.65 2.81
C VAL A 87 16.79 3.77 2.30
N PHE A 88 16.33 2.80 3.09
CA PHE A 88 15.17 1.98 2.69
C PHE A 88 13.84 2.75 2.70
N ILE A 89 13.67 3.75 3.57
CA ILE A 89 12.48 4.62 3.55
C ILE A 89 12.48 5.44 2.26
N ASP A 90 13.59 6.11 1.95
CA ASP A 90 13.73 6.92 0.74
C ASP A 90 13.48 6.08 -0.52
N LEU A 91 14.08 4.89 -0.60
CA LEU A 91 13.83 3.97 -1.72
C LEU A 91 12.37 3.54 -1.83
N SER A 92 11.68 3.39 -0.69
CA SER A 92 10.25 3.06 -0.67
C SER A 92 9.41 4.17 -1.29
N GLU A 93 9.76 5.42 -1.01
CA GLU A 93 9.09 6.61 -1.52
C GLU A 93 9.40 6.83 -3.01
N PHE A 94 10.67 6.77 -3.39
CA PHE A 94 11.09 7.00 -4.78
C PHE A 94 10.59 5.95 -5.77
N THR A 95 10.43 4.71 -5.32
CA THR A 95 10.08 3.59 -6.21
C THR A 95 8.63 3.13 -6.07
N PHE A 96 7.85 3.80 -5.21
CA PHE A 96 6.46 3.45 -4.87
C PHE A 96 6.29 1.96 -4.53
N ALA A 97 7.29 1.38 -3.87
CA ALA A 97 7.34 -0.03 -3.52
C ALA A 97 7.64 -0.17 -2.03
N SER A 98 7.07 -1.17 -1.38
CA SER A 98 7.35 -1.39 0.04
C SER A 98 8.83 -1.68 0.28
N LYS A 99 9.36 -1.30 1.44
CA LYS A 99 10.71 -1.66 1.90
C LYS A 99 11.03 -3.16 1.72
N ARG A 100 10.04 -4.01 2.01
CA ARG A 100 10.15 -5.47 1.85
C ARG A 100 10.27 -5.89 0.38
N THR A 101 9.55 -5.23 -0.52
CA THR A 101 9.62 -5.46 -1.97
C THR A 101 11.01 -5.09 -2.49
N ILE A 102 11.55 -3.94 -2.09
CA ILE A 102 12.88 -3.47 -2.50
C ILE A 102 13.97 -4.42 -1.99
N GLN A 103 13.90 -4.84 -0.73
CA GLN A 103 14.83 -5.83 -0.18
C GLN A 103 14.79 -7.14 -0.97
N LYS A 104 13.59 -7.61 -1.33
CA LYS A 104 13.41 -8.80 -2.16
C LYS A 104 14.05 -8.62 -3.55
N ASP A 105 13.81 -7.48 -4.20
CA ASP A 105 14.36 -7.17 -5.51
C ASP A 105 15.91 -7.15 -5.49
N LEU A 106 16.51 -6.53 -4.48
CA LEU A 106 17.97 -6.51 -4.29
C LEU A 106 18.53 -7.90 -3.96
N SER A 107 17.82 -8.71 -3.18
CA SER A 107 18.26 -10.06 -2.82
C SER A 107 18.13 -11.09 -3.94
N SER A 108 17.38 -10.78 -5.01
CA SER A 108 16.96 -11.78 -6.01
C SER A 108 18.01 -12.19 -7.04
N GLU A 109 19.31 -11.92 -6.80
CA GLU A 109 20.43 -12.49 -7.55
C GLU A 109 21.59 -12.88 -6.60
N ALA A 110 21.44 -14.00 -5.89
CA ALA A 110 22.57 -14.83 -5.46
C ALA A 110 22.53 -16.24 -6.10
N THR A 111 21.65 -16.45 -7.10
CA THR A 111 21.52 -17.72 -7.82
C THR A 111 21.20 -17.47 -9.30
N VAL A 112 22.25 -17.20 -10.07
CA VAL A 112 22.40 -17.64 -11.47
C VAL A 112 23.80 -18.21 -11.62
#